data_AF-F9EP70-F1
#
_entry.id   AF-F9EP70-F1
#
_cell.length_a   1.000
_cell.length_b   1.000
_cell.length_c   1.000
_cell.angle_alpha   90.00
_cell.angle_beta   90.00
_cell.angle_gamma   90.00
#
_symmetry.space_group_name_H-M   'P 1'
#
loop_
_entity.id
_entity.type
_entity.pdbx_description
1 polymer ?
#
loop_
_entity_poly.entity_id
_entity_poly.type
_entity_poly.pdbx_seq_one_letter_code
_entity_poly.pdbx_strand_id
1 'polypeptide(L)'
;MKYDIINHNIVERKNKMMIFILIIFVLTILLILFNKRAVPVFLYHQVNPISSNVSPELFEEHLKIIKKYNIETITISEYYNKNINKNSMLLTFDDGYYDNFKYVFPLLKK
;
A
#
# COMPACT_ATOMS: atom_id res chain seq x y z
N MET A 1 -52.30 5.64 -28.21
CA MET A 1 -52.00 4.30 -27.66
C MET A 1 -50.57 3.82 -27.95
N LYS A 2 -50.15 3.58 -29.21
CA LYS A 2 -48.77 3.10 -29.50
C LYS A 2 -47.67 4.13 -29.18
N TYR A 3 -47.93 5.42 -29.43
CA TYR A 3 -47.01 6.54 -29.12
C TYR A 3 -46.79 6.71 -27.61
N ASP A 4 -47.87 6.60 -26.82
CA ASP A 4 -47.81 6.74 -25.36
C ASP A 4 -46.99 5.62 -24.71
N ILE A 5 -47.12 4.39 -25.22
CA ILE A 5 -46.34 3.22 -24.78
C ILE A 5 -44.84 3.41 -25.11
N ILE A 6 -44.52 3.94 -26.30
CA ILE A 6 -43.12 4.19 -26.70
C ILE A 6 -42.50 5.27 -25.81
N ASN A 7 -43.20 6.37 -25.56
CA ASN A 7 -42.71 7.43 -24.66
C ASN A 7 -42.55 6.94 -23.23
N HIS A 8 -43.49 6.14 -22.71
CA HIS A 8 -43.37 5.51 -21.40
C HIS A 8 -42.10 4.65 -21.29
N ASN A 9 -41.86 3.78 -22.29
CA ASN A 9 -40.67 2.92 -22.32
C ASN A 9 -39.36 3.72 -22.44
N ILE A 10 -39.34 4.84 -23.16
CA ILE A 10 -38.18 5.73 -23.27
C ILE A 10 -37.89 6.42 -21.92
N VAL A 11 -38.92 6.92 -21.25
CA VAL A 11 -38.78 7.55 -19.92
C VAL A 11 -38.32 6.53 -18.89
N GLU A 12 -38.88 5.32 -18.90
CA GLU A 12 -38.46 4.25 -17.99
C GLU A 12 -36.99 3.85 -18.22
N ARG A 13 -36.56 3.75 -19.48
CA ARG A 13 -35.16 3.44 -19.84
C ARG A 13 -34.20 4.56 -19.41
N LYS A 14 -34.60 5.83 -19.55
CA LYS A 14 -33.84 6.99 -19.05
C LYS A 14 -33.73 6.97 -17.52
N ASN A 15 -34.81 6.67 -16.82
CA ASN A 15 -34.82 6.59 -15.35
C ASN A 15 -33.92 5.46 -14.85
N LYS A 16 -33.98 4.27 -15.46
CA LYS A 16 -33.07 3.15 -15.16
C LYS A 16 -31.61 3.53 -15.38
N MET A 17 -31.31 4.27 -16.45
CA MET A 17 -29.95 4.75 -16.75
C MET A 17 -29.48 5.80 -15.73
N MET A 18 -30.35 6.73 -15.32
CA MET A 18 -30.04 7.72 -14.27
C MET A 18 -29.76 7.06 -12.91
N ILE A 19 -30.57 6.07 -12.52
CA ILE A 19 -30.36 5.30 -11.28
C ILE A 19 -29.01 4.57 -11.35
N PHE A 20 -28.68 3.94 -12.47
CA PHE A 20 -27.40 3.27 -12.65
C PHE A 20 -26.20 4.22 -12.52
N ILE A 21 -26.27 5.41 -13.13
CA ILE A 21 -25.23 6.45 -13.00
C ILE A 21 -25.10 6.92 -11.55
N LEU A 22 -26.22 7.12 -10.85
CA LEU A 22 -26.22 7.51 -9.44
C LEU A 22 -25.54 6.45 -8.56
N ILE A 23 -25.81 5.15 -8.82
CA ILE A 23 -25.16 4.06 -8.10
C ILE A 23 -23.65 4.09 -8.32
N ILE A 24 -23.18 4.24 -9.56
CA ILE A 24 -21.74 4.34 -9.85
C ILE A 24 -21.12 5.55 -9.16
N PHE A 25 -21.80 6.70 -9.18
CA PHE A 25 -21.33 7.91 -8.51
C PHE A 25 -21.19 7.70 -6.99
N VAL A 26 -22.20 7.13 -6.34
CA VAL A 26 -22.17 6.81 -4.91
C VAL A 26 -21.06 5.81 -4.61
N LEU A 27 -20.90 4.74 -5.40
CA LEU A 27 -19.81 3.77 -5.23
C LEU A 27 -18.44 4.43 -5.35
N THR A 28 -18.27 5.37 -6.28
CA THR A 28 -17.00 6.09 -6.46
C THR A 28 -16.69 7.00 -5.27
N ILE A 29 -17.70 7.73 -4.76
CA ILE A 29 -17.60 8.53 -3.53
C ILE A 29 -17.20 7.64 -2.35
N LEU A 30 -17.86 6.49 -2.18
CA LEU A 30 -17.54 5.54 -1.11
C LEU A 30 -16.08 5.07 -1.22
N LEU A 31 -15.60 4.70 -2.42
CA LEU A 31 -14.20 4.30 -2.61
C LEU A 31 -13.21 5.41 -2.21
N ILE A 32 -13.52 6.67 -2.50
CA ILE A 32 -12.68 7.81 -2.10
C ILE A 32 -12.70 8.01 -0.58
N LEU A 33 -13.88 7.96 0.04
CA LEU A 33 -14.05 8.15 1.48
C LEU A 33 -13.41 7.02 2.31
N PHE A 34 -13.44 5.80 1.80
CA PHE A 34 -12.86 4.62 2.45
C PHE A 34 -11.42 4.32 2.01
N ASN A 35 -10.76 5.23 1.28
CA ASN A 35 -9.35 5.09 0.90
C ASN A 35 -8.41 5.37 2.09
N LYS A 36 -8.43 4.47 3.07
CA LYS A 36 -7.50 4.52 4.21
C LYS A 36 -6.12 4.14 3.74
N ARG A 37 -5.16 5.03 3.97
CA ARG A 37 -3.73 4.77 3.70
C ARG A 37 -3.13 4.10 4.93
N ALA A 38 -2.44 2.99 4.68
CA ALA A 38 -1.60 2.34 5.67
C ALA A 38 -0.14 2.40 5.19
N VAL A 39 0.79 2.49 6.14
CA VAL A 39 2.21 2.38 5.85
C VAL A 39 2.63 0.98 6.28
N PRO A 40 3.13 0.13 5.37
CA PRO A 40 3.58 -1.20 5.72
C PRO A 40 4.83 -1.14 6.61
N VAL A 41 4.88 -2.05 7.58
CA VAL A 41 6.00 -2.23 8.51
C VAL A 41 6.54 -3.64 8.32
N PHE A 42 7.80 -3.75 7.89
CA PHE A 42 8.47 -5.02 7.69
C PHE A 42 9.35 -5.33 8.88
N LEU A 43 9.01 -6.43 9.57
CA LEU A 43 9.71 -6.88 10.76
C LEU A 43 10.72 -7.99 10.42
N TYR A 44 11.96 -7.78 10.86
CA TYR A 44 13.03 -8.76 10.85
C TYR A 44 13.44 -9.12 12.28
N HIS A 45 13.88 -10.35 12.51
CA HIS A 45 14.47 -10.77 13.79
C HIS A 45 15.99 -10.88 13.65
N GLN A 46 16.47 -11.98 13.06
CA GLN A 46 17.88 -12.19 12.72
C GLN A 46 18.08 -12.12 11.21
N VAL A 47 19.19 -11.52 10.79
CA VAL A 47 19.70 -11.62 9.41
C VAL A 47 21.12 -12.17 9.46
N ASN A 48 21.27 -13.45 9.15
CA ASN A 48 22.55 -14.16 9.19
C ASN A 48 22.55 -15.38 8.24
N PRO A 49 23.73 -15.90 7.86
CA PRO A 49 23.83 -16.98 6.89
C PRO A 49 23.59 -18.40 7.46
N ILE A 50 23.28 -18.55 8.75
CA ILE A 50 23.31 -19.86 9.44
C ILE A 50 21.94 -20.26 9.99
N SER A 51 21.37 -19.44 10.88
CA SER A 51 20.21 -19.80 11.70
C SER A 51 18.95 -19.02 11.34
N SER A 52 19.05 -18.02 10.48
CA SER A 52 17.94 -17.14 10.14
C SER A 52 17.29 -17.50 8.82
N ASN A 53 15.98 -17.21 8.70
CA ASN A 53 15.25 -17.35 7.44
C ASN A 53 15.65 -16.30 6.39
N VAL A 54 16.40 -15.26 6.78
CA VAL A 54 16.80 -14.16 5.90
C VAL A 54 18.32 -14.02 5.90
N SER A 55 18.98 -14.48 4.85
CA SER A 55 20.42 -14.27 4.71
C SER A 55 20.74 -12.80 4.39
N PRO A 56 21.99 -12.34 4.62
CA PRO A 56 22.42 -10.99 4.22
C PRO A 56 22.20 -10.71 2.73
N GLU A 57 22.42 -11.71 1.86
CA GLU A 57 22.22 -11.60 0.42
C GLU A 57 20.75 -11.41 0.08
N LEU A 58 19.86 -12.20 0.72
CA LEU A 58 18.42 -12.05 0.53
C LEU A 58 17.92 -10.69 1.02
N PHE A 59 18.43 -10.22 2.16
CA PHE A 59 18.12 -8.88 2.66
C PHE A 59 18.59 -7.78 1.69
N GLU A 60 19.79 -7.91 1.10
CA GLU A 60 20.26 -6.98 0.08
C GLU A 60 19.36 -6.98 -1.18
N GLU A 61 18.82 -8.13 -1.59
CA GLU A 61 17.81 -8.19 -2.66
C GLU A 61 16.51 -7.45 -2.27
N HIS A 62 16.07 -7.54 -1.01
CA HIS A 62 14.93 -6.74 -0.53
C HIS A 62 15.21 -5.23 -0.66
N LEU A 63 16.41 -4.78 -0.28
CA LEU A 63 16.81 -3.37 -0.42
C LEU A 63 16.86 -2.93 -1.89
N LYS A 64 17.34 -3.80 -2.80
CA LYS A 64 17.32 -3.52 -4.24
C LYS A 64 15.91 -3.35 -4.78
N ILE A 65 14.96 -4.17 -4.32
CA ILE A 65 13.54 -4.05 -4.68
C ILE A 65 12.97 -2.72 -4.19
N ILE A 66 13.21 -2.37 -2.90
CA ILE A 66 12.77 -1.10 -2.31
C ILE A 66 13.27 0.08 -3.15
N LYS A 67 14.56 0.09 -3.51
CA LYS A 67 15.18 1.11 -4.35
C LYS A 67 14.60 1.14 -5.76
N LYS A 68 14.45 -0.03 -6.40
CA LYS A 68 13.91 -0.17 -7.77
C LYS A 68 12.51 0.42 -7.91
N TYR A 69 11.65 0.22 -6.91
CA TYR A 69 10.29 0.74 -6.90
C TYR A 69 10.16 2.11 -6.23
N ASN A 70 11.29 2.76 -5.95
CA ASN A 70 11.36 4.10 -5.37
C ASN A 70 10.50 4.22 -4.10
N ILE A 71 10.54 3.17 -3.27
CA ILE A 71 9.84 3.11 -1.99
C ILE A 71 10.73 3.81 -0.96
N GLU A 72 10.16 4.81 -0.30
CA GLU A 72 10.84 5.56 0.74
C GLU A 72 10.82 4.77 2.05
N THR A 73 11.99 4.44 2.58
CA THR A 73 12.10 3.90 3.93
C THR A 73 12.10 5.04 4.93
N ILE A 74 11.08 5.10 5.79
CA ILE A 74 10.94 6.14 6.82
C ILE A 74 11.25 5.57 8.20
N THR A 75 11.66 6.45 9.09
CA THR A 75 11.81 6.19 10.51
C THR A 75 10.48 6.28 11.24
N ILE A 76 10.43 5.70 12.44
CA ILE A 76 9.25 5.83 13.31
C ILE A 76 8.96 7.29 13.68
N SER A 77 9.99 8.12 13.84
CA SER A 77 9.84 9.55 14.14
C SER A 77 9.19 10.32 12.99
N GLU A 78 9.59 10.05 11.75
CA GLU A 78 8.96 10.63 10.56
C GLU A 78 7.50 10.18 10.42
N TYR A 79 7.23 8.90 10.72
CA TYR A 79 5.87 8.37 10.77
C TYR A 79 5.00 9.12 11.79
N TYR A 80 5.48 9.31 13.03
CA TYR A 80 4.76 10.05 14.07
C TYR A 80 4.54 11.52 13.69
N ASN A 81 5.53 12.15 13.06
CA ASN A 81 5.45 13.54 12.61
C ASN A 81 4.56 13.73 11.36
N LYS A 82 3.96 12.66 10.83
CA LYS A 82 3.07 12.66 9.64
C LYS A 82 3.69 13.23 8.37
N ASN A 83 5.02 13.28 8.28
CA ASN A 83 5.75 13.68 7.08
C ASN A 83 5.99 12.45 6.20
N ILE A 84 4.93 11.89 5.62
CA ILE A 84 4.98 10.60 4.94
C ILE A 84 4.50 10.74 3.50
N ASN A 85 5.34 10.31 2.55
CA ASN A 85 4.93 10.20 1.16
C ASN A 85 3.99 9.01 0.95
N LYS A 86 3.31 8.97 -0.20
CA LYS A 86 2.34 7.88 -0.47
C LYS A 86 3.02 6.51 -0.61
N ASN A 87 4.29 6.46 -1.01
CA ASN A 87 5.04 5.24 -1.28
C ASN A 87 6.14 5.04 -0.23
N SER A 88 5.75 4.97 1.04
CA SER A 88 6.68 4.83 2.16
C SER A 88 6.49 3.50 2.89
N MET A 89 7.54 3.01 3.57
CA MET A 89 7.50 1.83 4.43
C MET A 89 8.46 1.98 5.62
N LEU A 90 8.27 1.17 6.66
CA LEU A 90 9.22 1.03 7.77
C LEU A 90 9.91 -0.34 7.72
N LEU A 91 11.20 -0.35 8.06
CA LEU A 91 11.95 -1.55 8.37
C LEU A 91 12.21 -1.58 9.88
N THR A 92 11.84 -2.67 10.55
CA THR A 92 12.04 -2.86 12.00
C THR A 92 12.80 -4.14 12.27
N PHE A 93 13.58 -4.12 13.36
CA PHE A 93 14.43 -5.24 13.77
C PHE A 93 14.22 -5.46 15.27
N ASP A 94 13.66 -6.61 15.65
CA ASP A 94 13.38 -6.94 17.05
C ASP A 94 14.57 -7.69 17.71
N ASP A 95 14.49 -7.89 19.03
CA ASP A 95 15.41 -8.64 19.90
C ASP A 95 16.86 -8.12 20.06
N GLY A 96 17.31 -7.21 19.21
CA GLY A 96 18.64 -6.59 19.34
C GLY A 96 19.81 -7.54 19.01
N TYR A 97 19.62 -8.51 18.11
CA TYR A 97 20.68 -9.42 17.71
C TYR A 97 21.91 -8.71 17.11
N TYR A 98 23.09 -9.08 17.57
CA TYR A 98 24.38 -8.58 17.06
C TYR A 98 24.54 -8.76 15.55
N ASP A 99 23.97 -9.84 15.00
CA ASP A 99 24.02 -10.14 13.57
C ASP A 99 23.40 -9.03 12.72
N ASN A 100 22.36 -8.34 13.21
CA ASN A 100 21.78 -7.19 12.52
C ASN A 100 22.78 -6.04 12.45
N PHE A 101 23.51 -5.77 13.54
CA PHE A 101 24.60 -4.78 13.49
C PHE A 101 25.72 -5.20 12.54
N LYS A 102 26.08 -6.49 12.52
CA LYS A 102 27.17 -7.01 11.69
C LYS A 102 26.84 -7.02 10.20
N TYR A 103 25.64 -7.46 9.81
CA TYR A 103 25.27 -7.71 8.42
C TYR A 103 24.28 -6.70 7.84
N VAL A 104 23.26 -6.27 8.59
CA VAL A 104 22.23 -5.34 8.10
C VAL A 104 22.74 -3.91 8.07
N PHE A 105 23.37 -3.44 9.15
CA PHE A 105 23.78 -2.03 9.26
C PHE A 105 24.72 -1.56 8.13
N PRO A 106 25.73 -2.35 7.69
CA PRO A 106 26.54 -1.98 6.53
C PRO A 106 25.74 -1.89 5.23
N LEU A 107 24.74 -2.77 5.04
CA LEU A 107 23.87 -2.77 3.85
C LEU A 107 22.96 -1.54 3.81
N LEU A 108 22.44 -1.09 4.95
CA LEU A 108 21.64 0.13 5.05
C LEU A 108 22.44 1.43 4.79
N LYS A 109 23.78 1.38 4.86
CA LYS A 109 24.66 2.52 4.60
C LYS A 109 25.12 2.66 3.16
N LYS A 110 24.88 1.66 2.31
CA LYS A 110 25.24 1.67 0.89
C LYS A 110 24.33 2.60 0.09
#